data_AF-A0A7Z9SY88-F1
#
_entry.id   AF-A0A7Z9SY88-F1
#
_cell.length_a   1.000
_cell.length_b   1.000
_cell.length_c   1.000
_cell.angle_alpha   90.00
_cell.angle_beta   90.00
_cell.angle_gamma   90.00
#
_symmetry.space_group_name_H-M   'P 1'
#
loop_
_entity.id
_entity.type
_entity.pdbx_description
1 polymer ?
#
loop_
_entity_poly.entity_id
_entity_poly.type
_entity_poly.pdbx_seq_one_letter_code
_entity_poly.pdbx_strand_id
1 'polypeptide(L)' 'AAGKADIFASLRPKNEWDICAGNCIINEAGGKLIDLNGNIRRYNQEYTIIEPGLIAGETEAVAKVMNVFKDYA' A
#
# COMPACT_ATOMS: atom_id res chain seq x y z
N ALA A 1 -11.48 -1.46 -2.21
CA ALA A 1 -12.35 -0.76 -3.17
C ALA A 1 -13.65 -1.52 -3.42
N ALA A 2 -13.65 -2.63 -4.17
CA ALA A 2 -14.89 -3.36 -4.48
C ALA A 2 -15.46 -4.23 -3.33
N GLY A 3 -14.88 -4.17 -2.13
CA GLY A 3 -15.30 -4.99 -0.98
C GLY A 3 -15.08 -6.51 -1.14
N LYS A 4 -14.29 -6.95 -2.13
CA LYS A 4 -14.06 -8.39 -2.42
C LYS A 4 -12.90 -9.01 -1.65
N ALA A 5 -12.06 -8.20 -1.02
CA ALA A 5 -10.92 -8.60 -0.22
C ALA A 5 -10.62 -7.49 0.79
N ASP A 6 -10.12 -7.89 1.97
CA ASP A 6 -9.78 -6.96 3.05
C ASP A 6 -8.45 -6.23 2.78
N ILE A 7 -7.48 -6.98 2.23
CA ILE A 7 -6.13 -6.50 1.96
C ILE A 7 -5.56 -7.03 0.64
N PHE A 8 -4.62 -6.27 0.10
CA PHE A 8 -3.66 -6.64 -0.92
C PHE A 8 -2.26 -6.32 -0.38
N ALA A 9 -1.33 -7.27 -0.45
CA ALA A 9 0.06 -7.04 -0.06
C ALA A 9 0.99 -7.55 -1.16
N SER A 10 2.02 -6.78 -1.47
CA SER A 10 3.10 -7.14 -2.37
C SER A 10 4.42 -6.99 -1.64
N LEU A 11 5.21 -8.05 -1.55
CA LEU A 11 6.56 -8.07 -0.97
C LEU A 11 7.66 -7.97 -2.04
N ARG A 12 7.31 -7.35 -3.16
CA ARG A 12 8.20 -7.13 -4.30
C ARG A 12 8.12 -5.67 -4.72
N PRO A 13 9.23 -5.12 -5.26
CA PRO A 13 9.26 -3.77 -5.79
C PRO A 13 8.15 -3.50 -6.80
N LYS A 14 7.62 -2.28 -6.80
CA LYS A 14 6.62 -1.79 -7.75
C LYS A 14 7.02 -0.42 -8.25
N ASN A 15 6.75 -0.09 -9.51
CA ASN A 15 6.88 1.28 -9.95
C ASN A 15 5.64 2.09 -9.55
N GLU A 16 5.77 3.41 -9.47
CA GLU A 16 4.66 4.33 -9.22
C GLU A 16 3.47 4.10 -10.16
N TRP A 17 3.73 3.88 -11.46
CA TRP A 17 2.68 3.66 -12.46
C TRP A 17 1.94 2.33 -12.30
N ASP A 18 2.53 1.34 -11.60
CA ASP A 18 1.85 0.08 -11.31
C ASP A 18 0.73 0.27 -10.26
N ILE A 19 0.78 1.35 -9.47
CA ILE A 19 -0.04 1.50 -8.26
C ILE A 19 -0.85 2.79 -8.19
N CYS A 20 -0.49 3.84 -8.94
CA CYS A 20 -1.03 5.19 -8.73
C CYS A 20 -2.55 5.25 -8.94
N ALA A 21 -3.06 4.60 -9.98
CA ALA A 21 -4.50 4.49 -10.23
C ALA A 21 -5.21 3.73 -9.11
N GLY A 22 -4.63 2.61 -8.65
CA GLY A 22 -5.18 1.80 -7.56
C GLY A 22 -5.22 2.54 -6.24
N ASN A 23 -4.16 3.30 -5.89
CA ASN A 23 -4.11 4.11 -4.68
C ASN A 23 -5.24 5.14 -4.63
N CYS A 24 -5.47 5.85 -5.74
CA CYS A 24 -6.58 6.80 -5.85
C CYS A 24 -7.93 6.12 -5.55
N ILE A 25 -8.25 5.04 -6.27
CA ILE A 25 -9.51 4.31 -6.10
C ILE A 25 -9.68 3.78 -4.67
N ILE A 26 -8.61 3.28 -4.04
CA ILE A 26 -8.66 2.76 -2.67
C ILE A 26 -8.94 3.89 -1.67
N ASN A 27 -8.25 5.03 -1.78
CA ASN A 27 -8.42 6.15 -0.86
C ASN A 27 -9.82 6.77 -0.99
N GLU A 28 -10.33 6.93 -2.21
CA GLU A 28 -11.69 7.44 -2.45
C GLU A 28 -12.78 6.47 -1.94
N ALA A 29 -12.45 5.17 -1.84
CA ALA A 29 -13.31 4.18 -1.22
C ALA A 29 -13.16 4.10 0.32
N GLY A 30 -12.41 5.03 0.94
CA GLY A 30 -12.15 5.06 2.39
C GLY A 30 -11.10 4.06 2.88
N GLY A 31 -10.39 3.40 1.96
CA GLY A 31 -9.27 2.52 2.27
C GLY A 31 -7.95 3.27 2.37
N LYS A 32 -6.86 2.51 2.44
CA LYS A 32 -5.50 3.04 2.57
C LYS A 32 -4.51 2.21 1.77
N LEU A 33 -3.49 2.86 1.21
CA LEU A 33 -2.29 2.23 0.64
C LEU A 33 -1.03 2.84 1.27
N ILE A 34 -0.14 1.99 1.77
CA ILE A 34 1.15 2.37 2.37
C ILE A 34 2.26 1.47 1.82
N ASP A 35 3.50 1.96 1.83
CA ASP A 35 4.64 1.07 1.67
C ASP A 35 4.89 0.22 2.92
N LEU A 36 5.82 -0.73 2.82
CA LEU A 36 6.20 -1.60 3.95
C LEU A 36 7.02 -0.88 5.05
N ASN A 37 7.29 0.41 4.90
CA ASN A 37 7.82 1.26 5.98
C ASN A 37 6.71 2.05 6.69
N GLY A 38 5.45 1.86 6.28
CA GLY A 38 4.29 2.57 6.81
C GLY A 38 4.07 3.96 6.23
N ASN A 39 4.82 4.37 5.21
CA ASN A 39 4.68 5.69 4.62
C ASN A 39 3.55 5.73 3.58
N ILE A 40 2.83 6.85 3.57
CA ILE A 40 1.89 7.17 2.50
C ILE A 40 2.68 7.43 1.22
N ARG A 41 2.17 6.91 0.10
CA ARG A 41 2.86 7.08 -1.18
C ARG A 41 2.77 8.50 -1.71
N ARG A 42 3.93 9.06 -2.04
CA ARG A 42 4.09 10.23 -2.90
C ARG A 42 4.41 9.76 -4.31
N TYR A 43 3.99 10.55 -5.29
CA TYR A 43 4.18 10.28 -6.71
C TYR A 43 5.01 11.36 -7.36
N ASN A 44 5.42 11.14 -8.61
CA ASN A 44 6.26 12.03 -9.39
C ASN A 44 7.63 12.23 -8.73
N GLN A 45 8.22 11.15 -8.20
CA GLN A 45 9.57 11.15 -7.66
C GLN A 45 10.59 10.82 -8.76
N GLU A 46 11.83 11.30 -8.62
CA GLU A 46 12.93 10.95 -9.52
C GLU A 46 13.21 9.44 -9.50
N TYR A 47 13.16 8.83 -8.31
CA TYR A 47 13.21 7.39 -8.13
C TYR A 47 11.81 6.82 -7.96
N THR A 48 11.28 6.22 -9.03
CA THR A 48 9.89 5.75 -9.11
C THR A 48 9.66 4.36 -8.51
N ILE A 49 10.73 3.66 -8.13
CA ILE A 49 10.63 2.31 -7.57
C ILE A 49 10.25 2.40 -6.09
N ILE A 50 9.19 1.67 -5.73
CA ILE A 50 8.67 1.50 -4.39
C ILE A 50 9.20 0.19 -3.83
N GLU A 51 10.07 0.28 -2.84
CA GLU A 51 10.73 -0.85 -2.20
C GLU A 51 10.49 -0.86 -0.69
N PRO A 52 10.41 -2.04 -0.06
CA PRO A 52 10.44 -3.39 -0.65
C PRO A 52 9.11 -3.85 -1.27
N GLY A 53 8.05 -3.06 -1.10
CA GLY A 53 6.70 -3.41 -1.52
C GLY A 53 5.65 -2.51 -0.86
N LEU A 54 4.41 -2.98 -0.79
CA LEU A 54 3.28 -2.19 -0.27
C LEU A 54 2.14 -3.05 0.27
N ILE A 55 1.28 -2.41 1.06
CA ILE A 55 0.01 -2.95 1.57
C ILE A 55 -1.11 -1.97 1.23
N ALA A 56 -2.24 -2.48 0.80
CA ALA A 56 -3.43 -1.73 0.45
C ALA A 56 -4.69 -2.43 0.96
N GLY A 57 -5.72 -1.70 1.36
CA GLY A 57 -6.95 -2.33 1.85
C GLY A 57 -7.81 -1.41 2.70
N GLU A 58 -8.68 -2.02 3.51
CA GLU A 58 -9.40 -1.33 4.59
C GLU A 58 -8.40 -0.82 5.64
N THR A 59 -8.68 0.35 6.23
CA THR A 59 -7.72 1.08 7.07
C THR A 59 -7.27 0.30 8.31
N GLU A 60 -8.19 -0.33 9.04
CA GLU A 60 -7.85 -1.15 10.21
C GLU A 60 -7.11 -2.43 9.84
N ALA A 61 -7.52 -3.09 8.76
CA ALA A 61 -6.87 -4.30 8.25
C ALA A 61 -5.43 -4.02 7.83
N VAL A 62 -5.20 -2.91 7.12
CA VAL A 62 -3.86 -2.42 6.76
C VAL A 62 -3.01 -2.17 8.02
N ALA A 63 -3.59 -1.54 9.06
CA ALA A 63 -2.87 -1.27 10.31
C ALA A 63 -2.48 -2.56 11.05
N LYS A 64 -3.39 -3.54 11.14
CA LYS A 64 -3.12 -4.84 11.76
C LYS A 64 -1.97 -5.57 11.06
N VAL A 65 -2.01 -5.62 9.73
CA VAL A 65 -0.97 -6.26 8.93
C VAL A 65 0.37 -5.54 9.05
N MET A 66 0.37 -4.20 9.06
CA MET A 66 1.58 -3.41 9.24
C MET A 66 2.26 -3.69 10.59
N ASN A 67 1.49 -3.90 11.66
CA ASN A 67 2.06 -4.27 12.95
C ASN A 67 2.77 -5.63 12.90
N VAL A 68 2.18 -6.61 12.21
CA VAL A 68 2.84 -7.91 12.01
C VAL A 68 4.21 -7.71 11.34
N PHE A 69 4.31 -6.91 10.28
CA PHE A 69 5.60 -6.68 9.61
C PHE A 69 6.64 -5.98 10.49
N LYS A 70 6.22 -5.08 11.39
CA LYS A 70 7.14 -4.42 12.33
C LYS A 70 7.75 -5.39 13.34
N ASP A 71 7.05 -6.46 13.69
CA ASP A 71 7.52 -7.43 14.67
C ASP A 71 8.63 -8.35 14.10
N TYR A 72 8.79 -8.40 12.76
CA TYR A 72 9.77 -9.25 12.07
C TYR A 72 10.87 -8.46 11.31
N ALA A 73 10.87 -7.13 11.40
CA ALA A 73 11.85 -6.24 10.77
C ALA A 73 12.85 -5.71 11.80
#